data_AF-A0A1W6DN15-F1
#
_entry.id   AF-A0A1W6DN15-F1
#
_cell.length_a   1.000
_cell.length_b   1.000
_cell.length_c   1.000
_cell.angle_alpha   90.00
_cell.angle_beta   90.00
_cell.angle_gamma   90.00
#
_symmetry.space_group_name_H-M   'P 1'
#
loop_
_entity.id
_entity.type
_entity.pdbx_description
1 polymer ?
#
loop_
_entity_poly.entity_id
_entity_poly.type
_entity_poly.pdbx_seq_one_letter_code
_entity_poly.pdbx_strand_id
1 'polypeptide(L)'
;MPGSIHAHVVGGTRLKVEVVSDQGARLVLEGDVVDVEPTVDSGGVLADNPALVSNLWAFAKSWYEARTTSYADALAATDRESQKAAHKQAEANKRTAQKRADAYAKVAQWIADVADDVSPYQPKSGWCSSCFTKTEHRKSNRPNGQMPVYVCQSCGAPTLPCVAPGCENMAVRERGAIRVPQYCAEHRHDIPGFEKAQGSFGELHDYEDFLKYEKPDLGKASKIAAVSVVGVAAAAPMALLAAPAIGGAIGSLGMFGGLSGAAATSHGLALLGGGTLAAGGLGMAGGTAVVTAVGAAVGGTLGASVSNAYVREDKSFRIELLRPGKGGVPVLVANGFLTEGDQEKWGGWKKIVDDRYPDSPVYRVRWGAKELKDFGAMGIGLAGRAGASTAVRGAAAAANKAGAKLFGSTFTPAFIASDLAKNPWHVAKNRADKTGVIVADLLARTDADAYVLIGHSLGARVMAVATETLGTRSGPPRIQAVHLLGAAIGAKSNWGPLTAAVEEAVYGYHSTNDAVLKYVYRVAQAGQTAAGLTGFSPASHKLVNVDVTDQVSTHFEYQGNVVLA
;
A
#
# COMPACT_ATOMS: atom_id res chain seq x y z
N MET A 1 5.44 -26.42 -29.41
CA MET A 1 4.24 -25.67 -29.86
C MET A 1 4.42 -24.24 -29.36
N PRO A 2 3.95 -23.16 -30.01
CA PRO A 2 4.05 -21.86 -29.37
C PRO A 2 3.27 -21.91 -28.05
N GLY A 3 3.89 -21.50 -26.95
CA GLY A 3 3.22 -21.44 -25.66
C GLY A 3 1.92 -20.64 -25.74
N SER A 4 0.91 -21.05 -24.96
CA SER A 4 -0.42 -20.44 -25.00
C SER A 4 -1.03 -20.33 -23.61
N ILE A 5 -1.91 -19.34 -23.42
CA ILE A 5 -2.59 -19.09 -22.15
C ILE A 5 -4.04 -18.67 -22.41
N HIS A 6 -4.98 -19.33 -21.74
CA HIS A 6 -6.41 -19.16 -21.96
C HIS A 6 -7.18 -19.17 -20.64
N ALA A 7 -8.10 -18.23 -20.47
CA ALA A 7 -9.05 -18.21 -19.36
C ALA A 7 -10.48 -18.27 -19.90
N HIS A 8 -11.38 -18.94 -19.18
CA HIS A 8 -12.80 -18.98 -19.47
C HIS A 8 -13.63 -19.10 -18.19
N VAL A 9 -14.90 -18.69 -18.28
CA VAL A 9 -15.88 -18.84 -17.19
C VAL A 9 -16.54 -20.21 -17.32
N VAL A 10 -16.52 -21.01 -16.26
CA VAL A 10 -17.17 -22.33 -16.23
C VAL A 10 -18.64 -22.19 -15.83
N GLY A 11 -18.94 -21.26 -14.92
CA GLY A 11 -20.30 -20.92 -14.51
C GLY A 11 -20.29 -19.89 -13.37
N GLY A 12 -21.16 -18.88 -13.45
CA GLY A 12 -21.21 -17.80 -12.46
C GLY A 12 -19.86 -17.09 -12.31
N THR A 13 -19.30 -17.14 -11.10
CA THR A 13 -17.99 -16.58 -10.72
C THR A 13 -16.84 -17.58 -10.78
N ARG A 14 -17.09 -18.83 -11.19
CA ARG A 14 -16.08 -19.89 -11.29
C ARG A 14 -15.29 -19.79 -12.59
N LEU A 15 -13.97 -19.72 -12.46
CA LEU A 15 -13.00 -19.56 -13.54
C LEU A 15 -12.20 -20.85 -13.75
N LYS A 16 -11.87 -21.12 -15.02
CA LYS A 16 -10.87 -22.11 -15.41
C LYS A 16 -9.83 -21.43 -16.29
N VAL A 17 -8.56 -21.65 -15.97
CA VAL A 17 -7.43 -21.04 -16.67
C VAL A 17 -6.37 -22.09 -16.97
N GLU A 18 -5.78 -21.99 -18.14
CA GLU A 18 -4.81 -22.93 -18.69
C GLU A 18 -3.60 -22.19 -19.24
N VAL A 19 -2.42 -22.76 -19.04
CA VAL A 19 -1.17 -22.39 -19.72
C VAL A 19 -0.49 -23.63 -20.28
N VAL A 20 0.08 -23.51 -21.47
CA VAL A 20 0.93 -24.51 -22.13
C VAL A 20 2.29 -23.86 -22.42
N SER A 21 3.38 -24.49 -21.98
CA SER A 21 4.75 -24.03 -22.24
C SER A 21 5.17 -24.24 -23.70
N ASP A 22 6.28 -23.61 -24.10
CA ASP A 22 6.87 -23.83 -25.43
C ASP A 22 7.23 -25.31 -25.73
N GLN A 23 7.56 -26.12 -24.69
CA GLN A 23 7.90 -27.54 -24.85
C GLN A 23 6.72 -28.49 -24.59
N GLY A 24 5.55 -27.97 -24.20
CA GLY A 24 4.29 -28.70 -24.17
C GLY A 24 3.82 -29.14 -22.79
N ALA A 25 4.53 -28.84 -21.70
CA ALA A 25 3.96 -28.97 -20.36
C ALA A 25 2.75 -28.05 -20.18
N ARG A 26 1.76 -28.54 -19.44
CA ARG A 26 0.46 -27.90 -19.29
C ARG A 26 0.11 -27.76 -17.82
N LEU A 27 -0.41 -26.60 -17.44
CA LEU A 27 -1.03 -26.34 -16.14
C LEU A 27 -2.43 -25.78 -16.33
N VAL A 28 -3.38 -26.36 -15.60
CA VAL A 28 -4.79 -25.99 -15.57
C VAL A 28 -5.19 -25.75 -14.12
N LEU A 29 -5.78 -24.58 -13.86
CA LEU A 29 -6.27 -24.15 -12.57
C LEU A 29 -7.76 -23.87 -12.63
N GLU A 30 -8.45 -24.11 -11.51
CA GLU A 30 -9.85 -23.79 -11.32
C GLU A 30 -10.12 -23.16 -9.95
N GLY A 31 -11.11 -22.27 -9.86
CA GLY A 31 -11.53 -21.67 -8.59
C GLY A 31 -12.65 -20.66 -8.77
N ASP A 32 -13.19 -20.13 -7.68
CA ASP A 32 -14.07 -18.97 -7.70
C ASP A 32 -13.27 -17.66 -7.69
N VAL A 33 -13.77 -16.60 -8.34
CA VAL A 33 -13.10 -15.28 -8.36
C VAL A 33 -12.78 -14.74 -6.96
N VAL A 34 -13.56 -15.12 -5.94
CA VAL A 34 -13.32 -14.70 -4.55
C VAL A 34 -12.24 -15.53 -3.84
N ASP A 35 -11.84 -16.66 -4.41
CA ASP A 35 -10.83 -17.54 -3.82
C ASP A 35 -9.45 -16.86 -3.85
N VAL A 36 -8.78 -16.90 -2.69
CA VAL A 36 -7.41 -16.41 -2.54
C VAL A 36 -6.48 -17.24 -3.42
N GLU A 37 -6.60 -18.56 -3.34
CA GLU A 37 -5.80 -19.54 -4.08
C GLU A 37 -6.69 -20.44 -4.94
N PRO A 38 -6.25 -20.79 -6.16
CA PRO A 38 -6.97 -21.73 -7.00
C PRO A 38 -6.67 -23.18 -6.61
N THR A 39 -7.48 -24.09 -7.12
CA THR A 39 -7.20 -25.53 -7.16
C THR A 39 -6.47 -25.90 -8.45
N VAL A 40 -5.48 -26.80 -8.36
CA VAL A 40 -4.79 -27.35 -9.54
C VAL A 40 -5.62 -28.52 -10.07
N ASP A 41 -6.15 -28.37 -11.29
CA ASP A 41 -6.93 -29.42 -11.98
C ASP A 41 -5.99 -30.44 -12.65
N SER A 42 -4.94 -29.95 -13.33
CA SER A 42 -3.84 -30.76 -13.86
C SER A 42 -2.61 -29.89 -14.04
N GLY A 43 -1.39 -30.43 -13.87
CA GLY A 43 -0.20 -29.57 -13.92
C GLY A 43 1.15 -30.23 -14.19
N GLY A 44 1.28 -31.56 -14.06
CA GLY A 44 2.56 -32.25 -14.25
C GLY A 44 3.70 -31.57 -13.49
N VAL A 45 4.82 -31.32 -14.18
CA VAL A 45 6.01 -30.64 -13.64
C VAL A 45 5.78 -29.16 -13.26
N LEU A 46 4.69 -28.55 -13.74
CA LEU A 46 4.35 -27.15 -13.50
C LEU A 46 3.43 -26.95 -12.29
N ALA A 47 2.83 -28.03 -11.76
CA ALA A 47 1.84 -27.98 -10.68
C ALA A 47 2.39 -27.32 -9.41
N ASP A 48 3.64 -27.66 -9.07
CA ASP A 48 4.28 -27.24 -7.82
C ASP A 48 5.07 -25.94 -7.97
N ASN A 49 4.84 -25.14 -9.01
CA ASN A 49 5.50 -23.86 -9.22
C ASN A 49 4.65 -22.71 -8.65
N PRO A 50 4.95 -22.19 -7.44
CA PRO A 50 4.09 -21.19 -6.79
C PRO A 50 4.00 -19.89 -7.61
N ALA A 51 5.10 -19.51 -8.27
CA ALA A 51 5.12 -18.33 -9.11
C ALA A 51 4.18 -18.44 -10.31
N LEU A 52 4.17 -19.60 -10.96
CA LEU A 52 3.29 -19.85 -12.08
C LEU A 52 1.83 -19.85 -11.64
N VAL A 53 1.50 -20.61 -10.58
CA VAL A 53 0.14 -20.72 -10.05
C VAL A 53 -0.41 -19.34 -9.69
N SER A 54 0.37 -18.55 -8.95
CA SER A 54 -0.04 -17.20 -8.53
C SER A 54 -0.27 -16.25 -9.71
N ASN A 55 0.67 -16.19 -10.67
CA ASN A 55 0.55 -15.31 -11.83
C ASN A 55 -0.57 -15.75 -12.77
N LEU A 56 -0.77 -17.06 -12.96
CA LEU A 56 -1.82 -17.61 -13.80
C LEU A 56 -3.20 -17.33 -13.20
N TRP A 57 -3.34 -17.42 -11.88
CA TRP A 57 -4.58 -17.06 -11.20
C TRP A 57 -4.86 -15.55 -11.21
N ALA A 58 -3.83 -14.74 -11.00
CA ALA A 58 -3.95 -13.28 -11.10
C ALA A 58 -4.34 -12.83 -12.52
N PHE A 59 -3.84 -13.52 -13.56
CA PHE A 59 -4.31 -13.35 -14.93
C PHE A 59 -5.80 -13.64 -15.05
N ALA A 60 -6.26 -14.82 -14.59
CA ALA A 60 -7.67 -15.22 -14.70
C ALA A 60 -8.61 -14.22 -14.02
N LYS A 61 -8.27 -13.76 -12.81
CA LYS A 61 -9.06 -12.78 -12.06
C LYS A 61 -9.10 -11.41 -12.74
N SER A 62 -7.95 -10.91 -13.20
CA SER A 62 -7.86 -9.62 -13.92
C SER A 62 -8.59 -9.66 -15.26
N TRP A 63 -8.50 -10.80 -15.96
CA TRP A 63 -9.20 -11.07 -17.20
C TRP A 63 -10.72 -11.09 -16.99
N TYR A 64 -11.19 -11.70 -15.90
CA TYR A 64 -12.61 -11.75 -15.55
C TYR A 64 -13.12 -10.34 -15.24
N GLU A 65 -12.42 -9.61 -14.38
CA GLU A 65 -12.75 -8.22 -14.03
C GLU A 65 -12.88 -7.32 -15.28
N ALA A 66 -11.95 -7.45 -16.24
CA ALA A 66 -12.00 -6.70 -17.49
C ALA A 66 -13.23 -7.05 -18.36
N ARG A 67 -13.74 -8.29 -18.26
CA ARG A 67 -14.88 -8.78 -19.05
C ARG A 67 -16.22 -8.56 -18.37
N THR A 68 -16.23 -8.49 -17.04
CA THR A 68 -17.44 -8.28 -16.24
C THR A 68 -17.52 -6.87 -15.63
N THR A 69 -16.70 -5.93 -16.13
CA THR A 69 -16.76 -4.53 -15.67
C THR A 69 -18.18 -3.98 -15.86
N SER A 70 -18.81 -3.58 -14.76
CA SER A 70 -20.17 -3.05 -14.74
C SER A 70 -20.22 -1.57 -15.14
N TYR A 71 -21.31 -1.17 -15.79
CA TYR A 71 -21.64 0.22 -16.09
C TYR A 71 -22.87 0.70 -15.29
N ALA A 72 -23.26 -0.05 -14.25
CA ALA A 72 -24.45 0.23 -13.44
C ALA A 72 -24.46 1.65 -12.86
N ASP A 73 -23.34 2.15 -12.35
CA ASP A 73 -23.24 3.51 -11.80
C ASP A 73 -23.49 4.58 -12.88
N ALA A 74 -23.03 4.33 -14.11
CA ALA A 74 -23.31 5.22 -15.24
C ALA A 74 -24.79 5.17 -15.65
N LEU A 75 -25.43 4.01 -15.53
CA LEU A 75 -26.87 3.86 -15.79
C LEU A 75 -27.74 4.46 -14.69
N ALA A 76 -27.28 4.45 -13.44
CA ALA A 76 -27.99 4.98 -12.27
C ALA A 76 -27.84 6.49 -12.09
N ALA A 77 -26.85 7.11 -12.74
CA ALA A 77 -26.61 8.55 -12.63
C ALA A 77 -27.78 9.37 -13.19
N THR A 78 -28.27 10.32 -12.38
CA THR A 78 -29.47 11.12 -12.69
C THR A 78 -29.20 12.28 -13.65
N ASP A 79 -27.95 12.69 -13.81
CA ASP A 79 -27.54 13.77 -14.71
C ASP A 79 -26.47 13.32 -15.71
N ARG A 80 -26.42 14.01 -16.85
CA ARG A 80 -25.58 13.65 -17.99
C ARG A 80 -24.09 13.74 -17.70
N GLU A 81 -23.66 14.66 -16.84
CA GLU A 81 -22.24 14.83 -16.52
C GLU A 81 -21.78 13.72 -15.56
N SER A 82 -22.57 13.40 -14.54
CA SER A 82 -22.32 12.25 -13.66
C SER A 82 -22.32 10.92 -14.44
N GLN A 83 -23.24 10.74 -15.39
CA GLN A 83 -23.28 9.56 -16.26
C GLN A 83 -22.01 9.45 -17.12
N LYS A 84 -21.56 10.53 -17.76
CA LYS A 84 -20.31 10.55 -18.54
C LYS A 84 -19.10 10.25 -17.65
N ALA A 85 -19.04 10.82 -16.45
CA ALA A 85 -17.96 10.62 -15.51
C ALA A 85 -17.88 9.15 -15.06
N ALA A 86 -19.02 8.57 -14.65
CA ALA A 86 -19.12 7.17 -14.26
C ALA A 86 -18.79 6.21 -15.42
N HIS A 87 -19.25 6.50 -16.64
CA HIS A 87 -18.91 5.71 -17.82
C HIS A 87 -17.41 5.76 -18.13
N LYS A 88 -16.81 6.97 -18.09
CA LYS A 88 -15.37 7.15 -18.29
C LYS A 88 -14.56 6.40 -17.23
N GLN A 89 -15.03 6.40 -15.99
CA GLN A 89 -14.40 5.65 -14.90
C GLN A 89 -14.48 4.14 -15.13
N ALA A 90 -15.65 3.61 -15.52
CA ALA A 90 -15.82 2.19 -15.84
C ALA A 90 -14.90 1.76 -17.00
N GLU A 91 -14.80 2.56 -18.06
CA GLU A 91 -13.86 2.32 -19.18
C GLU A 91 -12.39 2.34 -18.73
N ALA A 92 -12.02 3.28 -17.86
CA ALA A 92 -10.67 3.34 -17.31
C ALA A 92 -10.35 2.10 -16.45
N ASN A 93 -11.29 1.65 -15.63
CA ASN A 93 -11.17 0.45 -14.81
C ASN A 93 -11.00 -0.79 -15.69
N LYS A 94 -11.86 -0.96 -16.71
CA LYS A 94 -11.78 -2.05 -17.68
C LYS A 94 -10.42 -2.10 -18.38
N ARG A 95 -9.94 -0.96 -18.89
CA ARG A 95 -8.61 -0.87 -19.55
C ARG A 95 -7.48 -1.21 -18.58
N THR A 96 -7.59 -0.81 -17.32
CA THR A 96 -6.60 -1.12 -16.29
C THR A 96 -6.61 -2.61 -15.96
N ALA A 97 -7.79 -3.23 -15.82
CA ALA A 97 -7.94 -4.68 -15.63
C ALA A 97 -7.36 -5.46 -16.81
N GLN A 98 -7.63 -5.04 -18.05
CA GLN A 98 -7.06 -5.70 -19.23
C GLN A 98 -5.52 -5.61 -19.27
N LYS A 99 -4.95 -4.43 -18.99
CA LYS A 99 -3.48 -4.28 -18.92
C LYS A 99 -2.85 -5.17 -17.85
N ARG A 100 -3.51 -5.32 -16.68
CA ARG A 100 -3.08 -6.24 -15.62
C ARG A 100 -3.12 -7.68 -16.11
N ALA A 101 -4.22 -8.10 -16.74
CA ALA A 101 -4.34 -9.44 -17.31
C ALA A 101 -3.22 -9.72 -18.32
N ASP A 102 -2.96 -8.81 -19.26
CA ASP A 102 -1.90 -8.98 -20.26
C ASP A 102 -0.50 -9.07 -19.63
N ALA A 103 -0.25 -8.34 -18.54
CA ALA A 103 1.01 -8.40 -17.81
C ALA A 103 1.20 -9.75 -17.11
N TYR A 104 0.20 -10.19 -16.33
CA TYR A 104 0.22 -11.49 -15.67
C TYR A 104 0.31 -12.64 -16.66
N ALA A 105 -0.38 -12.55 -17.80
CA ALA A 105 -0.32 -13.56 -18.86
C ALA A 105 1.10 -13.72 -19.43
N LYS A 106 1.79 -12.61 -19.71
CA LYS A 106 3.16 -12.63 -20.21
C LYS A 106 4.13 -13.27 -19.22
N VAL A 107 3.96 -12.98 -17.92
CA VAL A 107 4.79 -13.54 -16.86
C VAL A 107 4.47 -15.01 -16.63
N ALA A 108 3.20 -15.40 -16.52
CA ALA A 108 2.79 -16.79 -16.37
C ALA A 108 3.31 -17.64 -17.55
N GLN A 109 3.14 -17.17 -18.78
CA GLN A 109 3.71 -17.84 -19.95
C GLN A 109 5.23 -17.95 -19.85
N TRP A 110 5.91 -16.88 -19.46
CA TRP A 110 7.36 -16.89 -19.31
C TRP A 110 7.84 -17.91 -18.27
N ILE A 111 7.18 -17.99 -17.12
CA ILE A 111 7.50 -18.96 -16.08
C ILE A 111 7.29 -20.38 -16.60
N ALA A 112 6.15 -20.66 -17.24
CA ALA A 112 5.86 -21.96 -17.84
C ALA A 112 6.94 -22.37 -18.86
N ASP A 113 7.34 -21.46 -19.75
CA ASP A 113 8.33 -21.71 -20.80
C ASP A 113 9.74 -22.06 -20.28
N VAL A 114 10.06 -21.68 -19.04
CA VAL A 114 11.40 -21.93 -18.45
C VAL A 114 11.39 -22.97 -17.34
N ALA A 115 10.25 -23.18 -16.69
CA ALA A 115 10.11 -24.14 -15.59
C ALA A 115 9.75 -25.55 -16.05
N ASP A 116 9.33 -25.70 -17.31
CA ASP A 116 8.98 -26.98 -17.93
C ASP A 116 10.10 -28.04 -17.81
N ASP A 117 11.31 -27.68 -18.25
CA ASP A 117 12.48 -28.55 -18.17
C ASP A 117 13.66 -27.80 -17.55
N VAL A 118 14.14 -28.31 -16.42
CA VAL A 118 15.27 -27.74 -15.67
C VAL A 118 16.32 -28.82 -15.41
N SER A 119 17.57 -28.49 -15.72
CA SER A 119 18.73 -29.35 -15.47
C SER A 119 18.94 -29.57 -13.96
N PRO A 120 19.08 -30.82 -13.51
CA PRO A 120 19.49 -31.11 -12.13
C PRO A 120 20.99 -30.85 -11.90
N TYR A 121 21.77 -30.66 -12.97
CA TYR A 121 23.22 -30.51 -12.88
C TYR A 121 23.67 -29.06 -12.73
N GLN A 122 24.68 -28.85 -11.90
CA GLN A 122 25.31 -27.55 -11.61
C GLN A 122 24.32 -26.46 -11.14
N PRO A 123 23.50 -26.75 -10.10
CA PRO A 123 22.65 -25.71 -9.54
C PRO A 123 23.48 -24.55 -9.00
N LYS A 124 22.90 -23.36 -9.01
CA LYS A 124 23.44 -22.19 -8.31
C LYS A 124 22.72 -22.03 -6.99
N SER A 125 23.45 -21.79 -5.90
CA SER A 125 22.86 -21.47 -4.61
C SER A 125 23.03 -19.98 -4.35
N GLY A 126 21.97 -19.33 -3.90
CA GLY A 126 21.98 -17.89 -3.63
C GLY A 126 20.60 -17.38 -3.24
N TRP A 127 20.53 -16.10 -2.87
CA TRP A 127 19.25 -15.47 -2.56
C TRP A 127 18.47 -15.16 -3.83
N CYS A 128 17.19 -15.54 -3.86
CA CYS A 128 16.29 -15.22 -4.95
C CYS A 128 15.70 -13.81 -4.81
N SER A 129 15.96 -12.91 -5.76
CA SER A 129 15.36 -11.55 -5.75
C SER A 129 13.85 -11.50 -6.03
N SER A 130 13.20 -12.65 -6.26
CA SER A 130 11.75 -12.73 -6.47
C SER A 130 10.98 -13.12 -5.20
N CYS A 131 11.47 -14.10 -4.45
CA CYS A 131 10.82 -14.60 -3.22
C CYS A 131 11.60 -14.31 -1.95
N PHE A 132 12.82 -13.77 -2.08
CA PHE A 132 13.73 -13.47 -0.98
C PHE A 132 14.14 -14.68 -0.13
N THR A 133 14.06 -15.89 -0.69
CA THR A 133 14.52 -17.13 -0.07
C THR A 133 15.90 -17.52 -0.60
N LYS A 134 16.79 -17.97 0.29
CA LYS A 134 18.07 -18.58 -0.08
C LYS A 134 17.81 -20.03 -0.47
N THR A 135 18.03 -20.36 -1.72
CA THR A 135 17.70 -21.69 -2.24
C THR A 135 18.57 -22.02 -3.46
N GLU A 136 18.37 -23.22 -4.00
CA GLU A 136 18.95 -23.61 -5.27
C GLU A 136 18.19 -23.00 -6.44
N HIS A 137 18.92 -22.77 -7.52
CA HIS A 137 18.43 -22.27 -8.79
C HIS A 137 18.94 -23.22 -9.88
N ARG A 138 18.00 -23.87 -10.58
CA ARG A 138 18.32 -24.88 -11.61
C ARG A 138 18.25 -24.27 -13.00
N LYS A 139 19.22 -24.58 -13.85
CA LYS A 139 19.28 -24.02 -15.20
C LYS A 139 18.15 -24.58 -16.06
N SER A 140 17.39 -23.72 -16.73
CA SER A 140 16.36 -24.16 -17.69
C SER A 140 17.01 -24.73 -18.95
N ASN A 141 16.53 -25.88 -19.41
CA ASN A 141 16.98 -26.57 -20.61
C ASN A 141 16.27 -25.96 -21.84
N ARG A 142 16.81 -24.84 -22.33
CA ARG A 142 16.25 -24.12 -23.49
C ARG A 142 17.12 -24.29 -24.73
N PRO A 143 16.55 -24.14 -25.95
CA PRO A 143 17.30 -24.27 -27.19
C PRO A 143 18.55 -23.37 -27.24
N ASN A 144 19.60 -23.87 -27.90
CA ASN A 144 20.87 -23.16 -28.06
C ASN A 144 20.67 -21.76 -28.70
N GLY A 145 21.43 -20.77 -28.23
CA GLY A 145 21.37 -19.38 -28.69
C GLY A 145 20.48 -18.46 -27.84
N GLN A 146 19.71 -19.02 -26.89
CA GLN A 146 18.99 -18.23 -25.91
C GLN A 146 19.85 -17.99 -24.66
N MET A 147 19.77 -16.79 -24.10
CA MET A 147 20.47 -16.42 -22.87
C MET A 147 20.09 -17.37 -21.72
N PRO A 148 21.04 -17.74 -20.84
CA PRO A 148 20.77 -18.65 -19.73
C PRO A 148 19.71 -18.08 -18.78
N VAL A 149 18.84 -18.97 -18.31
CA VAL A 149 17.82 -18.70 -17.31
C VAL A 149 17.89 -19.81 -16.27
N TYR A 150 17.75 -19.44 -15.01
CA TYR A 150 17.65 -20.37 -13.90
C TYR A 150 16.26 -20.26 -13.26
N VAL A 151 15.77 -21.33 -12.69
CA VAL A 151 14.48 -21.42 -12.02
C VAL A 151 14.72 -21.64 -10.53
N CYS A 152 14.26 -20.69 -9.73
CA CYS A 152 14.32 -20.77 -8.27
C CYS A 152 13.57 -22.00 -7.78
N GLN A 153 14.18 -22.84 -6.95
CA GLN A 153 13.54 -24.06 -6.46
C GLN A 153 12.54 -23.81 -5.32
N SER A 154 12.52 -22.62 -4.72
CA SER A 154 11.53 -22.26 -3.70
C SER A 154 10.24 -21.68 -4.31
N CYS A 155 10.36 -20.75 -5.26
CA CYS A 155 9.19 -20.08 -5.84
C CYS A 155 8.92 -20.38 -7.30
N GLY A 156 9.85 -21.02 -8.02
CA GLY A 156 9.71 -21.27 -9.45
C GLY A 156 9.93 -20.03 -10.33
N ALA A 157 10.35 -18.90 -9.77
CA ALA A 157 10.60 -17.69 -10.54
C ALA A 157 11.84 -17.80 -11.45
N PRO A 158 11.79 -17.22 -12.67
CA PRO A 158 12.93 -17.11 -13.58
C PRO A 158 13.96 -16.12 -13.03
N THR A 159 15.22 -16.53 -13.04
CA THR A 159 16.33 -15.81 -12.44
C THR A 159 17.61 -15.94 -13.26
N LEU A 160 18.60 -15.12 -12.94
CA LEU A 160 19.97 -15.25 -13.43
C LEU A 160 20.96 -14.78 -12.35
N PRO A 161 22.25 -15.16 -12.40
CA PRO A 161 23.26 -14.63 -11.50
C PRO A 161 23.31 -13.10 -11.55
N CYS A 162 23.43 -12.44 -10.39
CA CYS A 162 23.62 -11.01 -10.33
C CYS A 162 24.92 -10.60 -11.05
N VAL A 163 24.86 -9.52 -11.83
CA VAL A 163 26.03 -8.99 -12.57
C VAL A 163 27.02 -8.25 -11.65
N ALA A 164 26.64 -7.98 -10.39
CA ALA A 164 27.54 -7.30 -9.44
C ALA A 164 28.80 -8.15 -9.17
N PRO A 165 30.02 -7.57 -9.25
CA PRO A 165 31.24 -8.30 -9.01
C PRO A 165 31.26 -8.98 -7.63
N GLY A 166 31.53 -10.28 -7.60
CA GLY A 166 31.59 -11.07 -6.36
C GLY A 166 30.23 -11.34 -5.70
N CYS A 167 29.11 -11.00 -6.34
CA CYS A 167 27.78 -11.32 -5.82
C CYS A 167 27.31 -12.69 -6.29
N GLU A 168 26.90 -13.54 -5.34
CA GLU A 168 26.38 -14.89 -5.62
C GLU A 168 24.85 -14.93 -5.69
N ASN A 169 24.19 -13.80 -5.42
CA ASN A 169 22.72 -13.71 -5.38
C ASN A 169 22.11 -13.68 -6.78
N MET A 170 20.83 -14.05 -6.85
CA MET A 170 20.12 -14.27 -8.11
C MET A 170 19.17 -13.10 -8.38
N ALA A 171 19.34 -12.43 -9.52
CA ALA A 171 18.46 -11.38 -10.02
C ALA A 171 17.22 -11.98 -10.71
N VAL A 172 16.10 -11.24 -10.72
CA VAL A 172 14.90 -11.62 -11.49
C VAL A 172 15.21 -11.56 -12.99
N ARG A 173 14.80 -12.58 -13.75
CA ARG A 173 14.97 -12.64 -15.20
C ARG A 173 13.65 -12.37 -15.92
N GLU A 174 13.58 -11.25 -16.64
CA GLU A 174 12.48 -10.99 -17.56
C GLU A 174 12.64 -11.74 -18.90
N ARG A 175 11.52 -11.97 -19.59
CA ARG A 175 11.48 -12.56 -20.93
C ARG A 175 12.15 -11.62 -21.95
N GLY A 176 12.99 -12.19 -22.81
CA GLY A 176 13.65 -11.46 -23.91
C GLY A 176 15.13 -11.16 -23.69
N ALA A 177 15.67 -10.30 -24.55
CA ALA A 177 17.08 -9.92 -24.52
C ALA A 177 17.40 -9.08 -23.27
N ILE A 178 18.57 -9.33 -22.66
CA ILE A 178 19.06 -8.50 -21.57
C ILE A 178 19.55 -7.18 -22.17
N ARG A 179 18.74 -6.12 -22.05
CA ARG A 179 19.09 -4.78 -22.54
C ARG A 179 19.81 -3.93 -21.48
N VAL A 180 19.72 -4.32 -20.21
CA VAL A 180 20.36 -3.64 -19.07
C VAL A 180 20.96 -4.67 -18.11
N PRO A 181 22.10 -4.37 -17.46
CA PRO A 181 22.66 -5.23 -16.43
C PRO A 181 21.62 -5.59 -15.36
N GLN A 182 21.55 -6.88 -15.03
CA GLN A 182 20.57 -7.38 -14.08
C GLN A 182 21.20 -7.55 -12.70
N TYR A 183 20.64 -6.82 -11.74
CA TYR A 183 21.11 -6.78 -10.36
C TYR A 183 20.11 -7.46 -9.42
N CYS A 184 20.62 -8.07 -8.36
CA CYS A 184 19.77 -8.63 -7.31
C CYS A 184 19.08 -7.50 -6.51
N ALA A 185 18.10 -7.87 -5.69
CA ALA A 185 17.30 -6.95 -4.91
C ALA A 185 18.14 -5.98 -4.04
N GLU A 186 19.25 -6.44 -3.46
CA GLU A 186 20.18 -5.58 -2.71
C GLU A 186 20.84 -4.53 -3.61
N HIS A 187 21.40 -4.94 -4.75
CA HIS A 187 22.08 -4.05 -5.68
C HIS A 187 21.14 -3.15 -6.50
N ARG A 188 19.82 -3.34 -6.35
CA ARG A 188 18.75 -2.45 -6.86
C ARG A 188 18.17 -1.54 -5.77
N HIS A 189 18.63 -1.69 -4.52
CA HIS A 189 18.06 -1.01 -3.34
C HIS A 189 16.56 -1.28 -3.19
N ASP A 190 16.14 -2.51 -3.50
CA ASP A 190 14.78 -2.98 -3.27
C ASP A 190 14.58 -3.40 -1.81
N ILE A 191 15.64 -3.94 -1.20
CA ILE A 191 15.74 -4.32 0.22
C ILE A 191 17.09 -3.83 0.78
N PRO A 192 17.20 -3.61 2.11
CA PRO A 192 18.45 -3.19 2.75
C PRO A 192 19.57 -4.24 2.67
N GLY A 193 19.21 -5.52 2.73
CA GLY A 193 20.08 -6.70 2.65
C GLY A 193 19.20 -7.95 2.72
N PHE A 194 19.57 -9.07 2.11
CA PHE A 194 18.74 -10.30 2.16
C PHE A 194 18.65 -10.84 3.58
N GLU A 195 19.81 -11.08 4.22
CA GLU A 195 19.90 -11.50 5.61
C GLU A 195 19.27 -10.46 6.55
N LYS A 196 19.65 -9.19 6.38
CA LYS A 196 19.16 -8.09 7.21
C LYS A 196 17.64 -7.94 7.16
N ALA A 197 17.03 -8.05 5.98
CA ALA A 197 15.58 -7.89 5.82
C ALA A 197 14.74 -9.04 6.40
N GLN A 198 15.37 -10.13 6.84
CA GLN A 198 14.72 -11.20 7.60
C GLN A 198 14.79 -11.00 9.12
N GLY A 199 15.66 -10.10 9.60
CA GLY A 199 15.88 -9.86 11.02
C GLY A 199 14.92 -8.83 11.63
N SER A 200 14.93 -8.81 12.97
CA SER A 200 14.44 -7.70 13.78
C SER A 200 15.52 -6.62 13.94
N PHE A 201 15.15 -5.44 14.43
CA PHE A 201 16.08 -4.32 14.64
C PHE A 201 16.01 -3.71 16.05
N GLY A 202 15.45 -4.41 17.04
CA GLY A 202 15.39 -3.91 18.41
C GLY A 202 14.23 -2.93 18.62
N GLU A 203 14.54 -1.69 18.98
CA GLU A 203 13.52 -0.69 19.28
C GLU A 203 13.03 0.03 18.01
N LEU A 204 11.80 0.54 18.05
CA LEU A 204 11.17 1.14 16.88
C LEU A 204 11.92 2.35 16.32
N HIS A 205 12.69 3.07 17.15
CA HIS A 205 13.46 4.23 16.70
C HIS A 205 14.74 3.86 15.93
N ASP A 206 15.13 2.59 15.93
CA ASP A 206 16.29 2.07 15.18
C ASP A 206 15.92 1.69 13.72
N TYR A 207 14.68 1.93 13.30
CA TYR A 207 14.19 1.56 11.97
C TYR A 207 14.99 2.19 10.83
N GLU A 208 15.56 3.39 11.02
CA GLU A 208 16.40 4.03 9.99
C GLU A 208 17.68 3.26 9.74
N ASP A 209 18.29 2.74 10.81
CA ASP A 209 19.48 1.90 10.72
C ASP A 209 19.16 0.58 10.05
N PHE A 210 17.99 -0.01 10.32
CA PHE A 210 17.48 -1.17 9.57
C PHE A 210 17.34 -0.89 8.06
N LEU A 211 16.83 0.29 7.68
CA LEU A 211 16.63 0.65 6.27
C LEU A 211 17.92 1.03 5.52
N LYS A 212 19.06 1.19 6.21
CA LYS A 212 20.36 1.41 5.54
C LYS A 212 20.78 0.19 4.71
N TYR A 213 21.13 0.44 3.45
CA TYR A 213 21.57 -0.61 2.52
C TYR A 213 22.99 -1.09 2.81
N GLU A 214 23.19 -2.40 2.76
CA GLU A 214 24.50 -3.04 2.92
C GLU A 214 25.34 -3.02 1.63
N LYS A 215 24.67 -2.87 0.48
CA LYS A 215 25.29 -2.89 -0.85
C LYS A 215 25.02 -1.59 -1.62
N PRO A 216 25.88 -1.20 -2.57
CA PRO A 216 25.65 -0.03 -3.41
C PRO A 216 24.51 -0.24 -4.43
N ASP A 217 23.85 0.85 -4.84
CA ASP A 217 22.82 0.84 -5.88
C ASP A 217 23.46 0.78 -7.27
N LEU A 218 23.90 -0.41 -7.67
CA LEU A 218 24.48 -0.63 -8.99
C LEU A 218 23.43 -0.48 -10.10
N GLY A 219 22.17 -0.79 -9.82
CA GLY A 219 21.07 -0.57 -10.76
C GLY A 219 20.88 0.91 -11.11
N LYS A 220 21.00 1.82 -10.14
CA LYS A 220 20.99 3.27 -10.37
C LYS A 220 22.29 3.74 -11.01
N ALA A 221 23.45 3.23 -10.56
CA ALA A 221 24.74 3.59 -11.12
C ALA A 221 24.82 3.27 -12.62
N SER A 222 24.41 2.07 -13.04
CA SER A 222 24.40 1.69 -14.46
C SER A 222 23.46 2.54 -15.31
N LYS A 223 22.31 2.96 -14.76
CA LYS A 223 21.41 3.87 -15.48
C LYS A 223 22.02 5.25 -15.65
N ILE A 224 22.61 5.80 -14.59
CA ILE A 224 23.28 7.10 -14.66
C ILE A 224 24.43 7.03 -15.68
N ALA A 225 25.24 5.97 -15.61
CA ALA A 225 26.34 5.74 -16.56
C ALA A 225 25.85 5.64 -18.01
N ALA A 226 24.77 4.88 -18.27
CA ALA A 226 24.18 4.76 -19.60
C ALA A 226 23.68 6.11 -20.14
N VAL A 227 23.05 6.93 -19.29
CA VAL A 227 22.61 8.29 -19.65
C VAL A 227 23.81 9.21 -19.92
N SER A 228 24.89 9.13 -19.13
CA SER A 228 26.08 9.96 -19.33
C SER A 228 26.89 9.59 -20.58
N VAL A 229 26.96 8.30 -20.95
CA VAL A 229 27.64 7.86 -22.17
C VAL A 229 26.88 8.30 -23.43
N VAL A 230 25.56 8.41 -23.35
CA VAL A 230 24.71 8.91 -24.44
C VAL A 230 24.67 10.46 -24.46
N GLY A 231 25.04 11.13 -23.37
CA GLY A 231 24.90 12.57 -23.16
C GLY A 231 26.14 13.43 -23.44
N VAL A 232 26.68 13.38 -24.67
CA VAL A 232 27.38 14.51 -25.33
C VAL A 232 26.88 14.72 -26.78
N ALA A 233 26.09 13.81 -27.36
CA ALA A 233 25.60 13.96 -28.73
C ALA A 233 24.06 14.03 -28.79
N ALA A 234 23.57 15.24 -29.09
CA ALA A 234 22.22 15.61 -29.53
C ALA A 234 21.09 15.70 -28.47
N ALA A 235 20.52 16.91 -28.38
CA ALA A 235 19.30 17.22 -27.66
C ALA A 235 18.04 16.73 -28.44
N ALA A 236 17.26 15.86 -27.80
CA ALA A 236 15.89 15.35 -28.10
C ALA A 236 15.68 14.40 -29.31
N PRO A 237 14.74 13.40 -29.26
CA PRO A 237 13.86 12.93 -28.20
C PRO A 237 14.20 11.46 -27.79
N MET A 238 15.31 11.25 -27.09
CA MET A 238 15.72 9.93 -26.56
C MET A 238 15.30 9.73 -25.10
N ALA A 239 14.29 10.46 -24.62
CA ALA A 239 13.70 10.26 -23.29
C ALA A 239 12.91 8.94 -23.17
N LEU A 240 12.75 8.17 -24.26
CA LEU A 240 12.02 6.91 -24.27
C LEU A 240 12.86 5.65 -24.06
N LEU A 241 14.21 5.72 -24.11
CA LEU A 241 15.05 4.51 -24.03
C LEU A 241 15.62 4.22 -22.64
N ALA A 242 15.56 5.18 -21.72
CA ALA A 242 15.82 4.96 -20.30
C ALA A 242 14.52 5.13 -19.52
N ALA A 243 13.53 4.27 -19.80
CA ALA A 243 12.38 4.14 -18.91
C ALA A 243 12.90 3.92 -17.48
N PRO A 244 12.36 4.61 -16.47
CA PRO A 244 12.82 4.45 -15.10
C PRO A 244 12.57 3.00 -14.66
N ALA A 245 13.61 2.16 -14.63
CA ALA A 245 13.54 0.87 -13.96
C ALA A 245 13.87 1.03 -12.47
N ILE A 246 13.39 2.08 -11.79
CA ILE A 246 13.63 2.29 -10.35
C ILE A 246 12.53 1.58 -9.57
N GLY A 247 12.92 0.60 -8.75
CA GLY A 247 12.09 -0.05 -7.74
C GLY A 247 11.53 -1.39 -8.21
N GLY A 248 12.20 -2.50 -7.90
CA GLY A 248 11.68 -3.85 -8.08
C GLY A 248 11.34 -4.46 -6.74
N ALA A 249 10.26 -4.01 -6.10
CA ALA A 249 9.93 -4.49 -4.75
C ALA A 249 8.44 -4.71 -4.47
N ILE A 250 7.53 -4.11 -5.25
CA ILE A 250 6.11 -4.06 -4.88
C ILE A 250 5.17 -4.69 -5.93
N GLY A 251 5.72 -5.24 -7.02
CA GLY A 251 4.95 -6.08 -7.95
C GLY A 251 4.61 -7.47 -7.38
N SER A 252 5.09 -7.72 -6.17
CA SER A 252 4.93 -8.91 -5.33
C SER A 252 3.62 -8.96 -4.55
N LEU A 253 2.70 -7.99 -4.73
CA LEU A 253 1.34 -8.08 -4.17
C LEU A 253 0.47 -9.15 -4.85
N GLY A 254 0.97 -9.78 -5.92
CA GLY A 254 0.81 -11.22 -6.12
C GLY A 254 2.18 -11.85 -5.88
N MET A 255 2.29 -12.70 -4.86
CA MET A 255 3.48 -13.23 -4.18
C MET A 255 4.74 -13.52 -5.05
N PHE A 256 4.63 -13.60 -6.37
CA PHE A 256 5.69 -13.98 -7.30
C PHE A 256 5.75 -13.23 -8.65
N GLY A 257 5.49 -11.93 -8.68
CA GLY A 257 6.15 -11.02 -9.64
C GLY A 257 5.59 -10.92 -11.07
N GLY A 258 4.32 -10.52 -11.22
CA GLY A 258 3.74 -10.16 -12.52
C GLY A 258 4.21 -8.82 -13.11
N LEU A 259 4.86 -8.00 -12.28
CA LEU A 259 5.39 -6.68 -12.64
C LEU A 259 6.80 -6.53 -12.09
N SER A 260 7.69 -5.91 -12.87
CA SER A 260 9.08 -5.64 -12.51
C SER A 260 9.41 -4.13 -12.61
N GLY A 261 10.47 -3.71 -11.92
CA GLY A 261 10.93 -2.31 -11.93
C GLY A 261 9.83 -1.30 -11.54
N ALA A 262 9.95 -0.05 -11.96
CA ALA A 262 9.08 1.03 -11.44
C ALA A 262 7.57 0.77 -11.60
N ALA A 263 7.16 -0.03 -12.59
CA ALA A 263 5.78 -0.46 -12.74
C ALA A 263 5.32 -1.35 -11.58
N ALA A 264 6.19 -2.24 -11.10
CA ALA A 264 5.98 -3.08 -9.92
C ALA A 264 5.82 -2.23 -8.66
N THR A 265 6.77 -1.33 -8.41
CA THR A 265 6.74 -0.43 -7.25
C THR A 265 5.51 0.48 -7.28
N SER A 266 5.23 1.13 -8.41
CA SER A 266 4.08 2.02 -8.51
C SER A 266 2.75 1.26 -8.39
N HIS A 267 2.65 0.06 -8.97
CA HIS A 267 1.45 -0.76 -8.89
C HIS A 267 1.20 -1.24 -7.48
N GLY A 268 2.22 -1.76 -6.80
CA GLY A 268 2.04 -2.25 -5.44
C GLY A 268 1.70 -1.14 -4.45
N LEU A 269 2.35 0.03 -4.58
CA LEU A 269 1.96 1.21 -3.79
C LEU A 269 0.53 1.65 -4.14
N ALA A 270 0.14 1.62 -5.42
CA ALA A 270 -1.22 1.96 -5.81
C ALA A 270 -2.25 0.98 -5.22
N LEU A 271 -1.95 -0.31 -5.17
CA LEU A 271 -2.81 -1.34 -4.56
C LEU A 271 -2.96 -1.15 -3.05
N LEU A 272 -1.85 -0.89 -2.33
CA LEU A 272 -1.89 -0.53 -0.90
C LEU A 272 -2.76 0.72 -0.66
N GLY A 273 -2.68 1.67 -1.58
CA GLY A 273 -3.44 2.89 -1.58
C GLY A 273 -4.90 2.79 -2.03
N GLY A 274 -5.32 1.63 -2.53
CA GLY A 274 -6.62 1.40 -3.16
C GLY A 274 -7.81 1.34 -2.21
N GLY A 275 -7.58 1.37 -0.89
CA GLY A 275 -8.60 1.51 0.14
C GLY A 275 -9.13 0.17 0.67
N THR A 276 -8.68 -0.18 1.88
CA THR A 276 -9.10 -1.38 2.64
C THR A 276 -10.36 -1.18 3.49
N LEU A 277 -10.80 0.08 3.62
CA LEU A 277 -11.83 0.51 4.57
C LEU A 277 -12.95 1.34 3.91
N ALA A 278 -13.12 1.26 2.58
CA ALA A 278 -14.09 2.05 1.82
C ALA A 278 -15.30 1.18 1.37
N ALA A 279 -16.42 1.29 2.08
CA ALA A 279 -17.64 0.53 1.81
C ALA A 279 -18.21 0.79 0.39
N GLY A 280 -18.49 -0.30 -0.36
CA GLY A 280 -19.28 -0.32 -1.60
C GLY A 280 -18.60 -1.05 -2.76
N GLY A 281 -19.09 -2.25 -3.11
CA GLY A 281 -18.90 -2.98 -4.39
C GLY A 281 -17.48 -3.07 -4.99
N LEU A 282 -16.87 -4.26 -4.99
CA LEU A 282 -15.58 -4.63 -5.61
C LEU A 282 -14.31 -3.97 -5.05
N GLY A 283 -14.34 -2.72 -4.55
CA GLY A 283 -13.18 -2.06 -3.94
C GLY A 283 -12.71 -2.70 -2.62
N MET A 284 -13.65 -3.12 -1.77
CA MET A 284 -13.36 -3.79 -0.49
C MET A 284 -12.68 -5.15 -0.66
N ALA A 285 -13.11 -5.96 -1.64
CA ALA A 285 -12.52 -7.29 -1.86
C ALA A 285 -11.05 -7.17 -2.31
N GLY A 286 -10.73 -6.19 -3.17
CA GLY A 286 -9.36 -5.93 -3.59
C GLY A 286 -8.49 -5.34 -2.47
N GLY A 287 -8.99 -4.36 -1.72
CA GLY A 287 -8.26 -3.74 -0.61
C GLY A 287 -7.97 -4.72 0.52
N THR A 288 -8.97 -5.47 0.99
CA THR A 288 -8.79 -6.49 2.04
C THR A 288 -7.83 -7.58 1.58
N ALA A 289 -7.94 -8.08 0.34
CA ALA A 289 -7.00 -9.08 -0.18
C ALA A 289 -5.54 -8.57 -0.19
N VAL A 290 -5.32 -7.30 -0.54
CA VAL A 290 -4.00 -6.67 -0.53
C VAL A 290 -3.45 -6.56 0.90
N VAL A 291 -4.24 -6.08 1.86
CA VAL A 291 -3.78 -6.01 3.27
C VAL A 291 -3.55 -7.40 3.85
N THR A 292 -4.37 -8.40 3.53
CA THR A 292 -4.14 -9.78 3.95
C THR A 292 -2.83 -10.33 3.37
N ALA A 293 -2.59 -10.12 2.07
CA ALA A 293 -1.36 -10.59 1.44
C ALA A 293 -0.11 -9.89 2.00
N VAL A 294 -0.17 -8.57 2.22
CA VAL A 294 0.96 -7.82 2.77
C VAL A 294 1.14 -8.10 4.24
N GLY A 295 0.07 -8.17 5.01
CA GLY A 295 0.12 -8.45 6.43
C GLY A 295 0.63 -9.87 6.74
N ALA A 296 0.34 -10.85 5.89
CA ALA A 296 0.98 -12.17 5.98
C ALA A 296 2.49 -12.11 5.75
N ALA A 297 2.96 -11.10 4.99
CA ALA A 297 4.37 -10.87 4.68
C ALA A 297 5.05 -9.83 5.59
N VAL A 298 4.29 -9.16 6.47
CA VAL A 298 4.78 -8.13 7.40
C VAL A 298 5.79 -8.76 8.37
N GLY A 299 6.92 -8.09 8.55
CA GLY A 299 8.08 -8.61 9.28
C GLY A 299 9.01 -9.51 8.45
N GLY A 300 8.56 -10.01 7.28
CA GLY A 300 9.40 -10.77 6.34
C GLY A 300 10.02 -9.90 5.25
N THR A 301 10.96 -10.42 4.45
CA THR A 301 11.69 -9.61 3.46
C THR A 301 10.79 -8.89 2.45
N LEU A 302 9.63 -9.45 2.12
CA LEU A 302 8.63 -8.82 1.27
C LEU A 302 8.01 -7.57 1.95
N GLY A 303 7.68 -7.63 3.24
CA GLY A 303 7.28 -6.44 3.99
C GLY A 303 8.39 -5.37 3.99
N ALA A 304 9.65 -5.77 4.17
CA ALA A 304 10.79 -4.84 4.14
C ALA A 304 10.93 -4.15 2.77
N SER A 305 10.69 -4.88 1.69
CA SER A 305 10.77 -4.33 0.33
C SER A 305 9.67 -3.29 0.07
N VAL A 306 8.47 -3.53 0.58
CA VAL A 306 7.34 -2.59 0.56
C VAL A 306 7.66 -1.33 1.38
N SER A 307 8.09 -1.51 2.63
CA SER A 307 8.46 -0.42 3.55
C SER A 307 9.55 0.45 2.97
N ASN A 308 10.63 -0.17 2.49
CA ASN A 308 11.74 0.52 1.85
C ASN A 308 11.28 1.38 0.66
N ALA A 309 10.45 0.82 -0.21
CA ALA A 309 10.00 1.54 -1.38
C ALA A 309 9.03 2.69 -1.07
N TYR A 310 8.22 2.58 -0.01
CA TYR A 310 7.43 3.72 0.46
C TYR A 310 8.28 4.80 1.11
N VAL A 311 9.22 4.47 2.00
CA VAL A 311 10.11 5.47 2.62
C VAL A 311 10.94 6.20 1.55
N ARG A 312 11.21 5.54 0.42
CA ARG A 312 11.77 6.20 -0.76
C ARG A 312 10.79 7.17 -1.43
N GLU A 313 9.51 6.81 -1.57
CA GLU A 313 8.41 7.64 -2.13
C GLU A 313 8.08 8.85 -1.24
N ASP A 314 7.85 8.61 0.06
CA ASP A 314 7.47 9.62 1.04
C ASP A 314 8.64 10.03 1.93
N LYS A 315 9.29 11.14 1.55
CA LYS A 315 10.36 11.75 2.34
C LYS A 315 9.90 12.41 3.65
N SER A 316 8.60 12.55 3.87
CA SER A 316 8.07 13.08 5.13
C SER A 316 7.92 12.01 6.20
N PHE A 317 7.90 10.73 5.80
CA PHE A 317 7.76 9.62 6.73
C PHE A 317 8.95 9.57 7.69
N ARG A 318 8.66 9.59 9.00
CA ARG A 318 9.63 9.33 10.05
C ARG A 318 8.95 8.87 11.33
N ILE A 319 9.63 8.04 12.11
CA ILE A 319 9.20 7.66 13.46
C ILE A 319 10.14 8.33 14.47
N GLU A 320 9.58 9.16 15.34
CA GLU A 320 10.34 9.93 16.32
C GLU A 320 10.10 9.40 17.72
N LEU A 321 11.15 9.09 18.47
CA LEU A 321 11.05 8.81 19.91
C LEU A 321 10.75 10.11 20.66
N LEU A 322 9.56 10.23 21.24
CA LEU A 322 9.15 11.38 22.05
C LEU A 322 9.62 11.26 23.50
N ARG A 323 9.51 10.04 24.05
CA ARG A 323 9.89 9.69 25.43
C ARG A 323 10.42 8.25 25.49
N PRO A 324 11.58 8.00 26.12
CA PRO A 324 12.03 6.65 26.44
C PRO A 324 11.17 6.04 27.56
N GLY A 325 10.94 4.73 27.50
CA GLY A 325 10.10 4.02 28.46
C GLY A 325 10.79 3.73 29.79
N LYS A 326 9.99 3.39 30.80
CA LYS A 326 10.40 2.85 32.10
C LYS A 326 9.73 1.50 32.37
N GLY A 327 9.58 0.66 31.33
CA GLY A 327 8.98 -0.66 31.41
C GLY A 327 7.49 -0.74 31.06
N GLY A 328 6.87 0.33 30.56
CA GLY A 328 5.50 0.30 30.01
C GLY A 328 5.42 -0.19 28.57
N VAL A 329 4.21 -0.53 28.12
CA VAL A 329 3.94 -0.97 26.73
C VAL A 329 4.15 0.20 25.76
N PRO A 330 4.98 0.06 24.71
CA PRO A 330 5.19 1.12 23.72
C PRO A 330 3.90 1.73 23.15
N VAL A 331 3.82 3.06 23.18
CA VAL A 331 2.69 3.84 22.65
C VAL A 331 3.09 4.49 21.33
N LEU A 332 2.31 4.25 20.29
CA LEU A 332 2.45 4.88 18.99
C LEU A 332 1.37 5.93 18.76
N VAL A 333 1.77 7.16 18.46
CA VAL A 333 0.84 8.26 18.17
C VAL A 333 0.96 8.74 16.72
N ALA A 334 -0.17 9.03 16.08
CA ALA A 334 -0.20 9.66 14.75
C ALA A 334 -1.24 10.77 14.67
N ASN A 335 -0.77 11.96 14.27
CA ASN A 335 -1.66 13.08 14.00
C ASN A 335 -2.49 12.86 12.74
N GLY A 336 -3.63 13.53 12.76
CA GLY A 336 -4.39 13.82 11.57
C GLY A 336 -3.67 14.85 10.70
N PHE A 337 -4.14 14.89 9.47
CA PHE A 337 -3.62 15.77 8.44
C PHE A 337 -3.93 17.27 8.64
N LEU A 338 -4.76 17.65 9.60
CA LEU A 338 -4.99 19.07 9.93
C LEU A 338 -4.36 19.47 11.28
N THR A 339 -3.74 18.52 11.98
CA THR A 339 -3.14 18.72 13.31
C THR A 339 -1.61 18.53 13.29
N GLU A 340 -1.00 18.39 12.11
CA GLU A 340 0.45 18.26 11.97
C GLU A 340 1.13 19.65 12.06
N GLY A 341 1.45 20.09 13.28
CA GLY A 341 2.29 21.26 13.52
C GLY A 341 3.75 20.84 13.76
N ASP A 342 4.69 21.44 13.04
CA ASP A 342 6.14 21.23 13.23
C ASP A 342 6.72 21.96 14.44
N GLN A 343 5.93 22.83 15.09
CA GLN A 343 6.43 23.74 16.13
C GLN A 343 6.49 23.08 17.52
N GLU A 344 5.76 21.98 17.75
CA GLU A 344 5.72 21.32 19.06
C GLU A 344 6.21 19.87 18.99
N LYS A 345 7.15 19.51 19.89
CA LYS A 345 7.72 18.16 20.00
C LYS A 345 6.65 17.08 20.11
N TRP A 346 5.62 17.30 20.94
CA TRP A 346 4.57 16.32 21.21
C TRP A 346 3.35 16.43 20.30
N GLY A 347 3.19 17.53 19.56
CA GLY A 347 2.06 17.76 18.65
C GLY A 347 0.70 17.51 19.30
N GLY A 348 0.50 17.99 20.54
CA GLY A 348 -0.74 17.82 21.32
C GLY A 348 -0.89 16.50 22.10
N TRP A 349 -0.05 15.48 21.89
CA TRP A 349 -0.25 14.16 22.53
C TRP A 349 0.18 14.04 23.99
N LYS A 350 0.99 14.98 24.51
CA LYS A 350 1.66 14.78 25.80
C LYS A 350 0.69 14.47 26.92
N LYS A 351 -0.32 15.32 27.11
CA LYS A 351 -1.27 15.19 28.22
C LYS A 351 -2.04 13.88 28.16
N ILE A 352 -2.70 13.61 27.02
CA ILE A 352 -3.54 12.43 26.86
C ILE A 352 -2.77 11.10 26.98
N VAL A 353 -1.51 11.07 26.56
CA VAL A 353 -0.64 9.90 26.75
C VAL A 353 -0.12 9.80 28.18
N ASP A 354 0.30 10.91 28.80
CA ASP A 354 0.82 10.92 30.18
C ASP A 354 -0.25 10.49 31.19
N ASP A 355 -1.50 10.90 30.97
CA ASP A 355 -2.62 10.59 31.88
C ASP A 355 -2.93 9.08 31.95
N ARG A 356 -2.67 8.32 30.87
CA ARG A 356 -2.98 6.88 30.79
C ARG A 356 -1.76 5.97 30.77
N TYR A 357 -0.68 6.40 30.14
CA TYR A 357 0.51 5.60 29.89
C TYR A 357 1.79 6.33 30.35
N PRO A 358 1.90 6.76 31.63
CA PRO A 358 2.97 7.65 32.11
C PRO A 358 4.39 7.06 31.96
N ASP A 359 4.54 5.74 32.09
CA ASP A 359 5.83 5.04 32.07
C ASP A 359 6.18 4.40 30.72
N SER A 360 5.32 4.56 29.72
CA SER A 360 5.49 3.91 28.41
C SER A 360 6.47 4.67 27.52
N PRO A 361 7.30 3.97 26.72
CA PRO A 361 7.99 4.62 25.61
C PRO A 361 6.96 5.14 24.62
N VAL A 362 7.19 6.33 24.07
CA VAL A 362 6.24 6.99 23.16
C VAL A 362 6.92 7.35 21.87
N TYR A 363 6.35 6.93 20.75
CA TYR A 363 6.83 7.26 19.43
C TYR A 363 5.75 7.99 18.63
N ARG A 364 6.18 8.92 17.77
CA ARG A 364 5.31 9.67 16.85
C ARG A 364 5.57 9.26 15.42
N VAL A 365 4.52 8.85 14.71
CA VAL A 365 4.55 8.65 13.26
C VAL A 365 4.28 9.98 12.57
N ARG A 366 5.24 10.46 11.79
CA ARG A 366 5.11 11.61 10.89
C ARG A 366 4.89 11.10 9.48
N TRP A 367 3.93 11.68 8.76
CA TRP A 367 3.54 11.26 7.42
C TRP A 367 2.68 12.33 6.75
N GLY A 368 2.78 12.51 5.42
CA GLY A 368 1.83 13.35 4.66
C GLY A 368 2.01 14.88 4.76
N ALA A 369 3.22 15.37 5.07
CA ALA A 369 3.48 16.80 5.27
C ALA A 369 3.30 17.69 4.00
N LYS A 370 3.25 17.12 2.79
CA LYS A 370 3.15 17.89 1.54
C LYS A 370 1.72 18.34 1.26
N GLU A 371 0.76 17.46 1.49
CA GLU A 371 -0.64 17.72 1.20
C GLU A 371 -1.22 18.72 2.22
N LEU A 372 -0.60 18.84 3.41
CA LEU A 372 -1.08 19.63 4.55
C LEU A 372 -1.22 21.12 4.18
N LYS A 373 -0.32 21.59 3.32
CA LYS A 373 -0.31 22.97 2.79
C LYS A 373 -1.46 23.22 1.83
N ASP A 374 -1.82 22.23 1.02
CA ASP A 374 -2.91 22.32 0.04
C ASP A 374 -4.30 22.31 0.71
N PHE A 375 -4.41 21.68 1.88
CA PHE A 375 -5.64 21.62 2.68
C PHE A 375 -5.72 22.66 3.81
N GLY A 376 -4.59 23.16 4.31
CA GLY A 376 -4.53 24.25 5.29
C GLY A 376 -5.24 25.52 4.78
N ALA A 377 -5.18 25.77 3.46
CA ALA A 377 -5.95 26.81 2.81
C ALA A 377 -7.48 26.58 2.89
N MET A 378 -7.94 25.33 2.88
CA MET A 378 -9.36 24.98 3.06
C MET A 378 -9.82 25.04 4.54
N GLY A 379 -8.97 24.64 5.49
CA GLY A 379 -9.28 24.64 6.92
C GLY A 379 -9.51 26.05 7.51
N ILE A 380 -8.76 27.05 7.02
CA ILE A 380 -8.91 28.46 7.42
C ILE A 380 -10.35 28.97 7.17
N GLY A 381 -11.03 28.47 6.13
CA GLY A 381 -12.42 28.85 5.83
C GLY A 381 -13.49 28.27 6.76
N LEU A 382 -13.21 27.14 7.42
CA LEU A 382 -14.14 26.48 8.35
C LEU A 382 -13.97 26.96 9.80
N ALA A 383 -12.74 27.28 10.22
CA ALA A 383 -12.46 27.84 11.54
C ALA A 383 -13.03 29.26 11.74
N GLY A 384 -13.21 30.02 10.66
CA GLY A 384 -13.70 31.40 10.70
C GLY A 384 -15.16 31.60 11.16
N ARG A 385 -15.94 30.53 11.39
CA ARG A 385 -17.34 30.64 11.85
C ARG A 385 -17.54 30.66 13.37
N ALA A 386 -16.53 30.31 14.16
CA ALA A 386 -16.67 30.19 15.62
C ALA A 386 -16.33 31.47 16.41
N GLY A 387 -15.88 32.56 15.76
CA GLY A 387 -15.38 33.74 16.49
C GLY A 387 -15.56 35.09 15.78
N ALA A 388 -16.68 35.29 15.08
CA ALA A 388 -16.92 36.53 14.34
C ALA A 388 -17.67 37.58 15.18
N SER A 389 -17.02 38.13 16.21
CA SER A 389 -17.29 39.49 16.66
C SER A 389 -15.98 40.24 16.78
N THR A 390 -15.78 41.23 15.90
CA THR A 390 -14.83 42.38 15.97
C THR A 390 -13.62 42.48 15.02
N ALA A 391 -13.32 41.54 14.11
CA ALA A 391 -12.09 41.66 13.27
C ALA A 391 -12.28 41.72 11.74
N VAL A 392 -13.37 42.31 11.21
CA VAL A 392 -13.62 42.36 9.75
C VAL A 392 -13.13 43.64 9.04
N ARG A 393 -12.65 44.68 9.74
CA ARG A 393 -12.38 45.97 9.06
C ARG A 393 -10.94 46.27 8.60
N GLY A 394 -9.97 45.38 8.81
CA GLY A 394 -8.56 45.68 8.49
C GLY A 394 -7.99 45.12 7.19
N ALA A 395 -8.59 44.07 6.61
CA ALA A 395 -7.93 43.27 5.56
C ALA A 395 -8.30 43.65 4.11
N ALA A 396 -8.87 44.84 3.88
CA ALA A 396 -9.35 45.24 2.56
C ALA A 396 -8.28 45.85 1.62
N ALA A 397 -7.04 46.08 2.08
CA ALA A 397 -6.04 46.83 1.30
C ALA A 397 -4.88 46.01 0.71
N ALA A 398 -4.76 44.70 1.01
CA ALA A 398 -3.70 43.84 0.49
C ALA A 398 -4.27 42.73 -0.41
N ALA A 399 -5.05 43.11 -1.41
CA ALA A 399 -5.70 42.20 -2.34
C ALA A 399 -4.75 41.77 -3.48
N ASN A 400 -3.84 40.82 -3.21
CA ASN A 400 -3.34 39.96 -4.28
C ASN A 400 -4.47 39.00 -4.71
N LYS A 401 -4.67 38.85 -6.02
CA LYS A 401 -5.76 38.13 -6.72
C LYS A 401 -6.04 36.69 -6.26
N ALA A 402 -5.22 36.11 -5.38
CA ALA A 402 -5.43 34.81 -4.75
C ALA A 402 -6.37 34.87 -3.51
N GLY A 403 -6.41 36.00 -2.79
CA GLY A 403 -7.18 36.14 -1.54
C GLY A 403 -8.69 36.35 -1.76
N ALA A 404 -9.09 36.97 -2.88
CA ALA A 404 -10.50 37.21 -3.20
C ALA A 404 -11.28 35.91 -3.53
N LYS A 405 -10.58 34.82 -3.84
CA LYS A 405 -11.17 33.51 -4.14
C LYS A 405 -11.49 32.67 -2.89
N LEU A 406 -10.98 33.07 -1.72
CA LEU A 406 -11.06 32.29 -0.49
C LEU A 406 -12.10 32.82 0.50
N PHE A 407 -12.46 34.11 0.42
CA PHE A 407 -13.26 34.78 1.45
C PHE A 407 -14.67 35.22 1.01
N GLY A 408 -15.02 35.06 -0.26
CA GLY A 408 -16.35 35.40 -0.77
C GLY A 408 -16.97 34.21 -1.48
N SER A 409 -18.17 33.82 -1.07
CA SER A 409 -19.04 32.77 -1.64
C SER A 409 -18.78 31.33 -1.15
N THR A 410 -19.62 30.93 -0.18
CA THR A 410 -20.34 29.64 -0.11
C THR A 410 -19.73 28.43 -0.81
N PHE A 411 -19.37 27.43 -0.01
CA PHE A 411 -19.36 26.00 -0.33
C PHE A 411 -20.52 25.66 -1.29
N THR A 412 -20.25 25.70 -2.59
CA THR A 412 -21.21 25.36 -3.64
C THR A 412 -20.76 24.05 -4.27
N PRO A 413 -21.67 23.08 -4.49
CA PRO A 413 -21.35 21.78 -5.11
C PRO A 413 -20.60 21.91 -6.44
N ALA A 414 -20.78 23.01 -7.16
CA ALA A 414 -20.13 23.31 -8.43
C ALA A 414 -18.60 23.41 -8.36
N PHE A 415 -18.01 23.82 -7.23
CA PHE A 415 -16.54 23.91 -7.09
C PHE A 415 -15.86 22.54 -6.98
N ILE A 416 -16.60 21.52 -6.56
CA ILE A 416 -16.09 20.15 -6.37
C ILE A 416 -16.05 19.39 -7.70
N ALA A 417 -16.91 19.76 -8.65
CA ALA A 417 -16.95 19.12 -9.96
C ALA A 417 -15.70 19.40 -10.81
N SER A 418 -15.09 20.60 -10.72
CA SER A 418 -13.92 20.96 -11.53
C SER A 418 -12.59 20.40 -11.01
N ASP A 419 -12.52 19.95 -9.76
CA ASP A 419 -11.29 19.46 -9.10
C ASP A 419 -11.32 17.94 -8.84
N LEU A 420 -12.29 17.25 -9.44
CA LEU A 420 -12.46 15.79 -9.34
C LEU A 420 -11.24 15.00 -9.85
N ALA A 421 -10.35 15.64 -10.61
CA ALA A 421 -9.09 15.05 -11.06
C ALA A 421 -7.94 15.10 -10.02
N LYS A 422 -8.05 15.89 -8.94
CA LYS A 422 -6.98 16.12 -7.96
C LYS A 422 -7.38 15.91 -6.50
N ASN A 423 -8.55 15.32 -6.21
CA ASN A 423 -9.13 15.24 -4.85
C ASN A 423 -8.07 14.93 -3.75
N PRO A 424 -7.56 15.96 -3.03
CA PRO A 424 -6.46 15.76 -2.11
C PRO A 424 -6.88 14.91 -0.89
N TRP A 425 -8.19 14.78 -0.63
CA TRP A 425 -8.72 13.88 0.38
C TRP A 425 -8.48 12.41 0.01
N HIS A 426 -8.75 12.00 -1.23
CA HIS A 426 -8.47 10.63 -1.67
C HIS A 426 -6.98 10.31 -1.66
N VAL A 427 -6.14 11.28 -2.03
CA VAL A 427 -4.67 11.14 -1.94
C VAL A 427 -4.23 10.97 -0.49
N ALA A 428 -4.71 11.82 0.43
CA ALA A 428 -4.38 11.75 1.85
C ALA A 428 -4.88 10.44 2.50
N LYS A 429 -6.08 10.00 2.10
CA LYS A 429 -6.66 8.71 2.49
C LYS A 429 -5.77 7.56 2.01
N ASN A 430 -5.47 7.47 0.72
CA ASN A 430 -4.58 6.47 0.13
C ASN A 430 -3.21 6.43 0.85
N ARG A 431 -2.62 7.60 1.12
CA ARG A 431 -1.38 7.72 1.87
C ARG A 431 -1.52 7.16 3.30
N ALA A 432 -2.63 7.44 3.99
CA ALA A 432 -2.89 6.88 5.31
C ALA A 432 -2.93 5.34 5.32
N ASP A 433 -3.49 4.71 4.28
CA ASP A 433 -3.49 3.24 4.15
C ASP A 433 -2.06 2.71 3.99
N LYS A 434 -1.30 3.29 3.06
CA LYS A 434 0.11 2.93 2.86
C LYS A 434 0.92 3.08 4.15
N THR A 435 0.79 4.21 4.85
CA THR A 435 1.47 4.46 6.13
C THR A 435 1.10 3.38 7.15
N GLY A 436 -0.17 3.01 7.27
CA GLY A 436 -0.63 1.99 8.22
C GLY A 436 0.02 0.62 7.99
N VAL A 437 0.12 0.20 6.73
CA VAL A 437 0.78 -1.07 6.35
C VAL A 437 2.27 -1.07 6.71
N ILE A 438 2.93 0.08 6.58
CA ILE A 438 4.37 0.19 6.85
C ILE A 438 4.65 0.31 8.32
N VAL A 439 3.80 1.02 9.06
CA VAL A 439 3.81 0.99 10.51
C VAL A 439 3.68 -0.46 10.97
N ALA A 440 2.73 -1.22 10.45
CA ALA A 440 2.61 -2.65 10.75
C ALA A 440 3.90 -3.45 10.44
N ASP A 441 4.51 -3.26 9.26
CA ASP A 441 5.78 -3.93 8.91
C ASP A 441 6.91 -3.60 9.88
N LEU A 442 7.06 -2.32 10.25
CA LEU A 442 8.12 -1.89 11.16
C LEU A 442 7.88 -2.41 12.58
N LEU A 443 6.63 -2.35 13.08
CA LEU A 443 6.28 -2.89 14.39
C LEU A 443 6.58 -4.40 14.47
N ALA A 444 6.27 -5.16 13.42
CA ALA A 444 6.54 -6.60 13.36
C ALA A 444 8.03 -7.00 13.38
N ARG A 445 8.94 -6.04 13.26
CA ARG A 445 10.40 -6.22 13.29
C ARG A 445 11.04 -5.70 14.57
N THR A 446 10.24 -5.21 15.50
CA THR A 446 10.74 -4.80 16.81
C THR A 446 10.78 -5.99 17.75
N ASP A 447 11.55 -5.86 18.82
CA ASP A 447 11.61 -6.86 19.89
C ASP A 447 10.50 -6.65 20.94
N ALA A 448 9.56 -5.73 20.69
CA ALA A 448 8.45 -5.47 21.60
C ALA A 448 7.37 -6.56 21.52
N ASP A 449 6.82 -6.95 22.67
CA ASP A 449 5.74 -7.94 22.73
C ASP A 449 4.37 -7.36 22.36
N ALA A 450 4.16 -6.07 22.62
CA ALA A 450 2.89 -5.40 22.37
C ALA A 450 3.05 -3.90 22.09
N TYR A 451 2.03 -3.31 21.45
CA TYR A 451 1.88 -1.87 21.25
C TYR A 451 0.49 -1.37 21.61
N VAL A 452 0.42 -0.11 22.06
CA VAL A 452 -0.80 0.70 22.10
C VAL A 452 -0.76 1.68 20.94
N LEU A 453 -1.85 1.76 20.16
CA LEU A 453 -1.93 2.61 18.98
C LEU A 453 -2.96 3.74 19.19
N ILE A 454 -2.54 4.99 19.01
CA ILE A 454 -3.38 6.17 19.21
C ILE A 454 -3.32 7.04 17.95
N GLY A 455 -4.48 7.34 17.37
CA GLY A 455 -4.53 8.16 16.17
C GLY A 455 -5.68 9.13 16.17
N HIS A 456 -5.47 10.31 15.61
CA HIS A 456 -6.50 11.32 15.39
C HIS A 456 -6.85 11.44 13.90
N SER A 457 -8.13 11.54 13.54
CA SER A 457 -8.57 11.80 12.17
C SER A 457 -8.04 10.77 11.16
N LEU A 458 -7.28 11.18 10.13
CA LEU A 458 -6.60 10.24 9.23
C LEU A 458 -5.45 9.47 9.91
N GLY A 459 -4.85 10.00 10.99
CA GLY A 459 -3.92 9.24 11.84
C GLY A 459 -4.61 8.08 12.55
N ALA A 460 -5.90 8.22 12.90
CA ALA A 460 -6.71 7.10 13.37
C ALA A 460 -6.85 6.01 12.30
N ARG A 461 -6.95 6.41 11.01
CA ARG A 461 -6.97 5.48 9.89
C ARG A 461 -5.64 4.75 9.72
N VAL A 462 -4.51 5.43 9.89
CA VAL A 462 -3.17 4.78 9.92
C VAL A 462 -3.15 3.67 10.98
N MET A 463 -3.60 3.97 12.20
CA MET A 463 -3.60 3.01 13.32
C MET A 463 -4.56 1.84 13.09
N ALA A 464 -5.75 2.09 12.54
CA ALA A 464 -6.69 1.03 12.19
C ALA A 464 -6.12 0.08 11.14
N VAL A 465 -5.51 0.61 10.07
CA VAL A 465 -4.88 -0.20 9.02
C VAL A 465 -3.67 -0.96 9.55
N ALA A 466 -2.85 -0.34 10.39
CA ALA A 466 -1.73 -1.02 11.04
C ALA A 466 -2.20 -2.22 11.89
N THR A 467 -3.29 -2.01 12.65
CA THR A 467 -3.92 -3.05 13.47
C THR A 467 -4.44 -4.20 12.62
N GLU A 468 -5.22 -3.91 11.57
CA GLU A 468 -5.74 -4.94 10.66
C GLU A 468 -4.60 -5.72 9.98
N THR A 469 -3.55 -5.02 9.55
CA THR A 469 -2.40 -5.64 8.87
C THR A 469 -1.65 -6.57 9.82
N LEU A 470 -1.34 -6.13 11.04
CA LEU A 470 -0.73 -6.97 12.08
C LEU A 470 -1.64 -8.12 12.52
N GLY A 471 -2.96 -7.94 12.46
CA GLY A 471 -3.93 -8.98 12.77
C GLY A 471 -3.88 -10.21 11.87
N THR A 472 -3.23 -10.11 10.71
CA THR A 472 -3.11 -11.21 9.75
C THR A 472 -1.90 -12.12 10.00
N ARG A 473 -1.05 -11.79 10.98
CA ARG A 473 0.08 -12.63 11.41
C ARG A 473 -0.12 -13.25 12.79
N SER A 474 0.53 -14.39 13.00
CA SER A 474 0.74 -14.98 14.31
C SER A 474 2.03 -14.47 14.95
N GLY A 475 2.05 -14.31 16.28
CA GLY A 475 3.23 -13.90 17.04
C GLY A 475 3.27 -12.40 17.36
N PRO A 476 4.33 -11.95 18.05
CA PRO A 476 4.49 -10.55 18.45
C PRO A 476 4.82 -9.63 17.25
N PRO A 477 4.66 -8.30 17.45
CA PRO A 477 3.97 -7.70 18.59
C PRO A 477 2.45 -7.87 18.47
N ARG A 478 1.78 -7.98 19.62
CA ARG A 478 0.32 -7.87 19.73
C ARG A 478 -0.09 -6.39 19.80
N ILE A 479 -1.37 -6.13 19.56
CA ILE A 479 -1.93 -4.80 19.82
C ILE A 479 -2.72 -4.88 21.13
N GLN A 480 -2.22 -4.21 22.17
CA GLN A 480 -2.88 -4.22 23.48
C GLN A 480 -4.22 -3.47 23.39
N ALA A 481 -4.17 -2.21 22.95
CA ALA A 481 -5.33 -1.35 22.80
C ALA A 481 -5.16 -0.39 21.62
N VAL A 482 -6.28 0.03 21.04
CA VAL A 482 -6.31 1.04 19.96
C VAL A 482 -7.26 2.17 20.33
N HIS A 483 -6.80 3.41 20.24
CA HIS A 483 -7.57 4.61 20.51
C HIS A 483 -7.70 5.45 19.23
N LEU A 484 -8.92 5.53 18.69
CA LEU A 484 -9.24 6.17 17.42
C LEU A 484 -10.06 7.44 17.67
N LEU A 485 -9.41 8.61 17.67
CA LEU A 485 -10.02 9.89 18.00
C LEU A 485 -10.52 10.58 16.73
N GLY A 486 -11.82 10.87 16.62
CA GLY A 486 -12.39 11.55 15.46
C GLY A 486 -12.08 10.83 14.15
N ALA A 487 -12.18 9.49 14.14
CA ALA A 487 -11.68 8.64 13.07
C ALA A 487 -12.27 8.97 11.69
N ALA A 488 -11.41 9.29 10.72
CA ALA A 488 -11.77 9.52 9.32
C ALA A 488 -11.92 8.19 8.55
N ILE A 489 -12.74 7.29 9.08
CA ILE A 489 -13.03 5.95 8.57
C ILE A 489 -14.55 5.83 8.41
N GLY A 490 -15.05 5.07 7.44
CA GLY A 490 -16.50 4.91 7.28
C GLY A 490 -17.11 4.26 8.52
N ALA A 491 -18.30 4.71 8.96
CA ALA A 491 -18.94 4.21 10.17
C ALA A 491 -19.40 2.75 10.04
N LYS A 492 -19.85 2.36 8.85
CA LYS A 492 -20.41 1.03 8.56
C LYS A 492 -19.41 0.17 7.81
N SER A 493 -18.96 -0.93 8.43
CA SER A 493 -18.07 -1.92 7.81
C SER A 493 -18.16 -3.27 8.53
N ASN A 494 -17.43 -4.27 8.04
CA ASN A 494 -17.09 -5.45 8.83
C ASN A 494 -15.84 -5.16 9.65
N TRP A 495 -15.99 -4.98 10.96
CA TRP A 495 -14.89 -4.65 11.87
C TRP A 495 -14.21 -5.88 12.51
N GLY A 496 -14.60 -7.09 12.10
CA GLY A 496 -13.99 -8.33 12.58
C GLY A 496 -12.45 -8.31 12.50
N PRO A 497 -11.85 -8.03 11.33
CA PRO A 497 -10.39 -7.96 11.17
C PRO A 497 -9.72 -6.95 12.12
N LEU A 498 -10.31 -5.77 12.29
CA LEU A 498 -9.80 -4.73 13.17
C LEU A 498 -9.78 -5.17 14.64
N THR A 499 -10.84 -5.85 15.10
CA THR A 499 -10.95 -6.30 16.50
C THR A 499 -10.20 -7.59 16.81
N ALA A 500 -9.93 -8.42 15.79
CA ALA A 500 -9.28 -9.73 15.98
C ALA A 500 -7.81 -9.61 16.44
N ALA A 501 -7.14 -8.52 16.07
CA ALA A 501 -5.74 -8.27 16.39
C ALA A 501 -5.51 -7.70 17.80
N VAL A 502 -6.58 -7.28 18.49
CA VAL A 502 -6.51 -6.45 19.69
C VAL A 502 -6.82 -7.28 20.94
N GLU A 503 -5.98 -7.16 21.96
CA GLU A 503 -6.12 -7.90 23.22
C GLU A 503 -7.28 -7.35 24.05
N GLU A 504 -7.24 -6.04 24.34
CA GLU A 504 -8.27 -5.32 25.08
C GLU A 504 -9.42 -4.92 24.14
N ALA A 505 -9.39 -3.70 23.61
CA ALA A 505 -10.42 -3.17 22.73
C ALA A 505 -9.91 -2.06 21.81
N VAL A 506 -10.69 -1.82 20.76
CA VAL A 506 -10.62 -0.63 19.91
C VAL A 506 -11.63 0.37 20.43
N TYR A 507 -11.15 1.51 20.94
CA TYR A 507 -11.94 2.61 21.44
C TYR A 507 -12.11 3.68 20.36
N GLY A 508 -13.33 3.84 19.86
CA GLY A 508 -13.70 4.87 18.88
C GLY A 508 -14.30 6.10 19.56
N TYR A 509 -13.53 7.17 19.68
CA TYR A 509 -14.00 8.43 20.25
C TYR A 509 -14.66 9.28 19.16
N HIS A 510 -15.93 9.59 19.31
CA HIS A 510 -16.70 10.33 18.31
C HIS A 510 -17.38 11.57 18.89
N SER A 511 -17.53 12.62 18.08
CA SER A 511 -18.29 13.81 18.44
C SER A 511 -19.23 14.20 17.30
N THR A 512 -20.50 14.41 17.62
CA THR A 512 -21.50 14.88 16.65
C THR A 512 -21.31 16.37 16.28
N ASN A 513 -20.48 17.09 17.05
CA ASN A 513 -20.08 18.48 16.80
C ASN A 513 -18.97 18.61 15.74
N ASP A 514 -18.38 17.49 15.28
CA ASP A 514 -17.27 17.50 14.32
C ASP A 514 -17.70 17.93 12.91
N ALA A 515 -17.57 19.24 12.63
CA ALA A 515 -17.95 19.82 11.35
C ALA A 515 -17.09 19.31 10.16
N VAL A 516 -15.83 18.93 10.40
CA VAL A 516 -14.95 18.42 9.34
C VAL A 516 -15.47 17.07 8.86
N LEU A 517 -15.77 16.16 9.80
CA LEU A 517 -16.34 14.86 9.46
C LEU A 517 -17.79 14.95 8.96
N LYS A 518 -18.57 15.92 9.46
CA LYS A 518 -19.95 16.14 9.03
C LYS A 518 -20.08 16.59 7.57
N TYR A 519 -19.20 17.50 7.14
CA TYR A 519 -19.30 18.13 5.82
C TYR A 519 -18.22 17.65 4.84
N VAL A 520 -16.94 17.75 5.21
CA VAL A 520 -15.82 17.48 4.28
C VAL A 520 -15.72 15.98 4.00
N TYR A 521 -15.68 15.15 5.05
CA TYR A 521 -15.64 13.70 4.88
C TYR A 521 -16.84 13.21 4.07
N ARG A 522 -18.05 13.65 4.45
CA ARG A 522 -19.29 13.21 3.81
C ARG A 522 -19.31 13.51 2.31
N VAL A 523 -18.87 14.70 1.93
CA VAL A 523 -18.79 15.09 0.51
C VAL A 523 -17.70 14.30 -0.21
N ALA A 524 -16.51 14.19 0.38
CA ALA A 524 -15.38 13.50 -0.23
C ALA A 524 -15.58 11.97 -0.34
N GLN A 525 -16.49 11.41 0.47
CA GLN A 525 -16.78 9.98 0.54
C GLN A 525 -18.20 9.67 0.02
N ALA A 526 -18.67 10.43 -0.97
CA ALA A 526 -19.91 10.19 -1.69
C ALA A 526 -21.14 9.96 -0.78
N GLY A 527 -21.24 10.75 0.29
CA GLY A 527 -22.35 10.73 1.23
C GLY A 527 -22.17 9.81 2.44
N GLN A 528 -21.05 9.07 2.53
CA GLN A 528 -20.76 8.21 3.68
C GLN A 528 -20.59 8.99 4.99
N THR A 529 -20.97 8.36 6.09
CA THR A 529 -20.80 8.89 7.44
C THR A 529 -19.50 8.36 8.04
N ALA A 530 -18.72 9.22 8.69
CA ALA A 530 -17.49 8.83 9.38
C ALA A 530 -17.78 8.22 10.77
N ALA A 531 -16.99 7.22 11.18
CA ALA A 531 -17.03 6.66 12.52
C ALA A 531 -16.70 7.71 13.60
N GLY A 532 -15.78 8.64 13.32
CA GLY A 532 -15.50 9.75 14.24
C GLY A 532 -16.64 10.74 14.44
N LEU A 533 -17.70 10.68 13.63
CA LEU A 533 -18.89 11.54 13.77
C LEU A 533 -20.02 10.84 14.52
N THR A 534 -20.26 9.55 14.23
CA THR A 534 -21.44 8.81 14.73
C THR A 534 -21.12 7.53 15.49
N GLY A 535 -19.84 7.21 15.67
CA GLY A 535 -19.39 5.90 16.14
C GLY A 535 -19.35 4.84 15.03
N PHE A 536 -18.66 3.73 15.32
CA PHE A 536 -18.58 2.54 14.50
C PHE A 536 -19.85 1.69 14.57
N SER A 537 -20.19 1.03 13.47
CA SER A 537 -21.37 0.17 13.33
C SER A 537 -21.07 -1.04 12.43
N PRO A 538 -21.39 -2.28 12.85
CA PRO A 538 -21.87 -2.64 14.18
C PRO A 538 -20.77 -2.48 15.23
N ALA A 539 -21.15 -2.08 16.45
CA ALA A 539 -20.27 -2.12 17.61
C ALA A 539 -20.14 -3.55 18.16
N SER A 540 -19.10 -3.81 18.94
CA SER A 540 -18.88 -5.11 19.59
C SER A 540 -18.22 -4.91 20.95
N HIS A 541 -18.09 -5.97 21.75
CA HIS A 541 -17.38 -5.90 23.05
C HIS A 541 -15.91 -5.47 22.92
N LYS A 542 -15.28 -5.68 21.75
CA LYS A 542 -13.92 -5.21 21.42
C LYS A 542 -13.90 -3.96 20.53
N LEU A 543 -15.05 -3.39 20.18
CA LEU A 543 -15.17 -2.15 19.42
C LEU A 543 -16.14 -1.21 20.15
N VAL A 544 -15.56 -0.41 21.04
CA VAL A 544 -16.28 0.42 22.00
C VAL A 544 -16.38 1.85 21.47
N ASN A 545 -17.60 2.32 21.22
CA ASN A 545 -17.85 3.72 20.89
C ASN A 545 -17.88 4.54 22.18
N VAL A 546 -17.08 5.61 22.22
CA VAL A 546 -17.04 6.58 23.31
C VAL A 546 -17.54 7.90 22.76
N ASP A 547 -18.73 8.33 23.18
CA ASP A 547 -19.26 9.63 22.81
C ASP A 547 -18.57 10.72 23.62
N VAL A 548 -17.87 11.62 22.92
CA VAL A 548 -17.15 12.75 23.51
C VAL A 548 -17.73 14.09 23.04
N THR A 549 -18.99 14.11 22.60
CA THR A 549 -19.67 15.30 22.06
C THR A 549 -19.65 16.47 23.04
N ASP A 550 -19.80 16.20 24.35
CA ASP A 550 -19.84 17.24 25.38
C ASP A 550 -18.46 17.85 25.67
N GLN A 551 -17.38 17.11 25.42
CA GLN A 551 -16.00 17.56 25.67
C GLN A 551 -15.33 18.12 24.40
N VAL A 552 -15.75 17.65 23.22
CA VAL A 552 -15.11 17.98 21.94
C VAL A 552 -16.11 18.74 21.07
N SER A 553 -15.93 20.05 20.98
CA SER A 553 -16.78 20.94 20.16
C SER A 553 -16.29 21.05 18.72
N THR A 554 -15.01 20.77 18.46
CA THR A 554 -14.43 20.84 17.11
C THR A 554 -13.48 19.69 16.80
N HIS A 555 -13.20 19.47 15.51
CA HIS A 555 -12.28 18.42 15.04
C HIS A 555 -10.87 18.48 15.66
N PHE A 556 -10.47 19.63 16.18
CA PHE A 556 -9.11 19.90 16.67
C PHE A 556 -8.97 19.71 18.19
N GLU A 557 -10.07 19.50 18.89
CA GLU A 557 -10.10 19.51 20.36
C GLU A 557 -9.91 18.13 21.00
N TYR A 558 -9.96 17.05 20.20
CA TYR A 558 -9.87 15.68 20.71
C TYR A 558 -8.66 15.44 21.62
N GLN A 559 -7.45 15.84 21.19
CA GLN A 559 -6.22 15.56 21.94
C GLN A 559 -6.16 16.30 23.28
N GLY A 560 -6.81 17.47 23.39
CA GLY A 560 -6.81 18.29 24.60
C GLY A 560 -7.92 17.92 25.59
N ASN A 561 -9.04 17.38 25.09
CA ASN A 561 -10.27 17.23 25.88
C ASN A 561 -10.71 15.78 26.12
N VAL A 562 -10.12 14.80 25.42
CA VAL A 562 -10.45 13.39 25.61
C VAL A 562 -9.55 12.76 26.68
N VAL A 563 -10.15 11.95 27.55
CA VAL A 563 -9.45 11.03 28.47
C VAL A 563 -9.56 9.62 27.90
N LEU A 564 -8.45 8.90 27.81
CA LEU A 564 -8.44 7.55 27.27
C LEU A 564 -9.06 6.55 28.25
N ALA A 565 -9.95 5.70 27.73
CA ALA A 565 -10.63 4.63 28.46
C ALA A 565 -9.66 3.56 28.98
#